data_AF-H1Y5Z9-F1
#
_entry.id   AF-H1Y5Z9-F1
#
_cell.length_a   1.000
_cell.length_b   1.000
_cell.length_c   1.000
_cell.angle_alpha   90.00
_cell.angle_beta   90.00
_cell.angle_gamma   90.00
#
_symmetry.space_group_name_H-M   'P 1'
#
loop_
_entity.id
_entity.type
_entity.pdbx_description
1 polymer ?
#
loop_
_entity_poly.entity_id
_entity_poly.type
_entity_poly.pdbx_seq_one_letter_code
_entity_poly.pdbx_strand_id
1 'polypeptide(L)' 'MAASDPIAFLAEQLLPQFVPKDIHQTSLDFQFTMVAGKTYRVKFNKKDIKRKPVWVFEGYDIVTEEEL' A
#
# COMPACT_ATOMS: atom_id res chain seq x y z
N MET A 1 -13.40 3.78 -15.73
CA MET A 1 -13.92 4.31 -14.45
C MET A 1 -13.24 3.50 -13.34
N ALA A 2 -12.07 3.93 -12.86
CA ALA A 2 -11.49 3.34 -11.66
C ALA A 2 -12.20 4.02 -10.49
N ALA A 3 -12.95 3.25 -9.71
CA ALA A 3 -13.60 3.75 -8.51
C ALA A 3 -12.55 4.41 -7.62
N SER A 4 -12.85 5.62 -7.21
CA SER A 4 -12.05 6.46 -6.34
C SER A 4 -12.01 5.86 -4.93
N ASP A 5 -11.20 4.81 -4.73
CA ASP A 5 -10.93 4.24 -3.42
C ASP A 5 -10.02 5.22 -2.65
N PRO A 6 -10.54 5.90 -1.60
CA PRO A 6 -9.76 6.88 -0.85
C PRO A 6 -8.53 6.24 -0.17
N ILE A 7 -8.62 4.93 0.12
CA ILE A 7 -7.52 4.13 0.68
C ILE A 7 -6.39 3.99 -0.33
N ALA A 8 -6.70 3.66 -1.60
CA ALA A 8 -5.70 3.52 -2.66
C ALA A 8 -4.98 4.86 -2.90
N PHE A 9 -5.74 5.96 -2.97
CA PHE A 9 -5.17 7.30 -3.14
C PHE A 9 -4.21 7.67 -1.99
N LEU A 10 -4.61 7.45 -0.74
CA LEU A 10 -3.76 7.74 0.42
C LEU A 10 -2.56 6.81 0.49
N ALA A 11 -2.73 5.54 0.12
CA ALA A 11 -1.64 4.59 0.02
C ALA A 11 -0.59 5.03 -1.02
N GLU A 12 -1.01 5.51 -2.19
CA GLU A 12 -0.10 6.05 -3.21
C GLU A 12 0.63 7.32 -2.74
N GLN A 13 -0.02 8.18 -1.96
CA GLN A 13 0.62 9.36 -1.37
C GLN A 13 1.66 9.00 -0.30
N LEU A 14 1.43 7.94 0.47
CA LEU A 14 2.34 7.47 1.52
C LEU A 14 3.48 6.61 0.98
N LEU A 15 3.24 5.89 -0.12
CA LEU A 15 4.19 5.02 -0.80
C LEU A 15 5.63 5.57 -0.84
N PRO A 16 5.93 6.81 -1.29
CA PRO A 16 7.31 7.31 -1.36
C PRO A 16 8.05 7.32 -0.01
N GLN A 17 7.35 7.37 1.13
CA GLN A 17 7.99 7.26 2.45
C GLN A 17 8.29 5.82 2.85
N PHE A 18 7.54 4.86 2.33
CA PHE A 18 7.66 3.44 2.64
C PHE A 18 8.45 2.65 1.59
N VAL A 19 8.71 3.23 0.41
CA VAL A 19 9.45 2.56 -0.67
C VAL A 19 10.83 2.13 -0.14
N PRO A 20 11.12 0.82 -0.14
CA PRO A 20 12.38 0.30 0.36
C PRO A 20 13.49 0.79 -0.55
N LYS A 21 14.62 1.14 0.07
CA LYS A 21 15.88 1.37 -0.66
C LYS A 21 16.45 0.07 -1.22
N ASP A 22 15.96 -1.07 -0.73
CA ASP A 22 16.35 -2.39 -1.19
C ASP A 22 15.76 -2.69 -2.58
N ILE A 23 16.66 -3.01 -3.51
CA ILE A 23 16.35 -3.17 -4.93
C ILE A 23 15.75 -4.56 -5.20
N HIS A 24 15.94 -5.52 -4.30
CA HIS A 24 15.49 -6.91 -4.43
C HIS A 24 14.08 -7.12 -3.87
N GLN A 25 13.54 -6.20 -3.07
CA GLN A 25 12.15 -6.28 -2.63
C GLN A 25 11.18 -6.17 -3.81
N THR A 26 10.35 -7.19 -3.97
CA THR A 26 9.27 -7.27 -4.96
C THR A 26 7.90 -7.01 -4.37
N SER A 27 7.79 -7.02 -3.05
CA SER A 27 6.54 -6.84 -2.31
C SER A 27 6.76 -5.83 -1.19
N LEU A 28 5.80 -4.93 -1.03
CA LEU A 28 5.81 -3.91 0.01
C LEU A 28 4.42 -3.89 0.63
N ASP A 29 4.37 -3.96 1.94
CA ASP A 29 3.14 -3.75 2.67
C ASP A 29 3.40 -2.82 3.87
N PHE A 30 2.45 -1.92 4.10
CA PHE A 30 2.51 -1.02 5.24
C PHE A 30 1.11 -0.80 5.80
N GLN A 31 1.08 -0.35 7.04
CA GLN A 31 -0.14 -0.16 7.80
C GLN A 31 -0.30 1.33 8.10
N PHE A 32 -1.50 1.85 7.93
CA PHE A 32 -1.83 3.19 8.37
C PHE A 32 -3.22 3.25 8.97
N THR A 33 -3.38 4.15 9.93
CA THR A 33 -4.65 4.36 10.64
C THR A 33 -5.24 5.67 10.16
N MET A 34 -6.41 5.63 9.50
CA MET A 34 -7.10 6.85 9.06
C MET A 34 -8.02 7.42 10.14
N VAL A 35 -8.68 6.55 10.89
CA VAL A 35 -9.63 6.90 11.94
C VAL A 35 -9.40 6.00 13.15
N ALA A 36 -9.73 6.50 14.34
CA ALA A 36 -9.61 5.72 15.57
C ALA A 36 -10.34 4.37 15.41
N GLY A 37 -9.60 3.27 15.61
CA GLY A 37 -10.11 1.90 15.50
C GLY A 37 -10.17 1.29 14.09
N LYS A 38 -9.68 1.98 13.04
CA LYS A 38 -9.54 1.38 11.70
C LYS A 38 -8.12 1.53 11.18
N THR A 39 -7.36 0.46 11.31
CA THR A 39 -6.06 0.32 10.67
C THR A 39 -6.23 -0.41 9.35
N TYR A 40 -5.59 0.09 8.31
CA TYR A 40 -5.61 -0.48 6.98
C TYR A 40 -4.20 -0.96 6.64
N ARG A 41 -4.07 -2.24 6.31
CA ARG A 41 -2.83 -2.81 5.78
C ARG A 41 -2.92 -2.83 4.27
N VAL A 42 -2.12 -2.01 3.61
CA VAL A 42 -2.06 -1.93 2.15
C VAL A 42 -0.90 -2.76 1.62
N LYS A 43 -1.11 -3.39 0.48
CA LYS A 43 -0.13 -4.23 -0.22
C LYS A 43 0.16 -3.65 -1.59
N PHE A 44 1.44 -3.55 -1.91
CA PHE A 44 1.99 -3.14 -3.18
C PHE A 44 2.92 -4.20 -3.72
N ASN A 45 2.91 -4.35 -5.04
CA ASN A 45 3.75 -5.30 -5.74
C ASN A 45 4.58 -4.56 -6.78
N LYS A 46 5.88 -4.86 -6.83
CA LYS A 46 6.81 -4.25 -7.77
C LYS A 46 6.65 -4.94 -9.12
N LYS A 47 6.09 -4.23 -10.09
CA LYS A 47 5.99 -4.70 -11.47
C LYS A 47 6.99 -3.95 -12.34
N ASP A 48 7.68 -4.67 -13.22
CA ASP A 48 8.44 -4.02 -14.28
C ASP A 48 7.48 -3.57 -15.37
N ILE A 49 7.29 -2.25 -15.47
CA ILE A 49 6.48 -1.65 -16.53
C ILE A 49 7.43 -0.83 -17.39
N LYS A 50 7.68 -1.29 -18.62
CA LYS A 50 8.57 -0.64 -19.59
C LYS A 50 10.01 -0.47 -19.05
N ARG A 51 10.60 -1.51 -18.44
CA ARG A 51 11.96 -1.49 -17.84
C ARG A 51 12.11 -0.54 -16.66
N LYS A 52 11.01 -0.17 -16.01
CA LYS A 52 11.00 0.63 -14.80
C LYS A 52 10.26 -0.15 -13.71
N PRO A 53 10.87 -0.34 -12.54
CA PRO A 53 10.16 -0.89 -11.41
C PRO A 53 9.11 0.13 -10.94
N VAL A 54 7.84 -0.25 -11.05
CA VAL A 54 6.70 0.52 -10.57
C VAL A 54 6.02 -0.28 -9.48
N TRP A 55 5.79 0.36 -8.34
CA TRP A 55 4.96 -0.20 -7.28
C TRP A 55 3.50 -0.05 -7.67
N VAL A 56 2.82 -1.18 -7.83
CA VAL A 56 1.42 -1.24 -8.19
C VAL A 56 0.64 -1.64 -6.96
N PHE A 57 -0.37 -0.85 -6.61
CA PHE A 57 -1.31 -1.18 -5.55
C PHE A 57 -2.00 -2.50 -5.87
N GLU A 58 -1.87 -3.48 -4.97
CA GLU A 58 -2.45 -4.81 -5.13
C GLU A 58 -3.79 -4.93 -4.39
N GLY A 59 -3.87 -4.36 -3.18
CA GLY A 59 -5.07 -4.43 -2.35
C GLY A 59 -4.84 -3.90 -0.94
N TYR A 60 -5.90 -3.91 -0.13
CA TYR A 60 -5.82 -3.57 1.28
C TYR A 60 -6.68 -4.49 2.13
N ASP A 61 -6.23 -4.74 3.35
CA ASP A 61 -6.94 -5.48 4.39
C ASP A 61 -7.25 -4.52 5.56
N ILE A 62 -8.42 -4.66 6.18
CA ILE A 62 -8.78 -3.90 7.38
C ILE A 62 -8.28 -4.69 8.58
N VAL A 63 -7.34 -4.11 9.31
CA VAL A 63 -6.83 -4.61 10.58
C VAL A 63 -7.66 -3.93 11.67
N THR A 64 -8.80 -4.54 12.00
CA THR A 64 -9.62 -4.09 13.14
C THR A 64 -8.93 -4.51 14.43
N GLU A 65 -8.84 -3.61 15.40
CA GLU A 65 -8.19 -3.80 16.70
C GLU A 65 -8.96 -4.77 17.64
N GLU A 66 -9.84 -5.61 17.10
CA GLU A 66 -10.66 -6.59 17.86
C GLU A 66 -9.96 -7.95 18.08
N GLU A 67 -8.72 -8.13 17.58
CA GLU A 67 -7.89 -9.33 17.82
C GLU A 67 -6.51 -9.01 18.44
N LEU A 68 -6.40 -7.96 19.28
CA LEU A 68 -5.19 -7.73 20.09
C LEU A 68 -5.36 -8.19 21.55
#